data_AF-A0AAU3KV22-F1
#
_entry.id   AF-A0AAU3KV22-F1
#
_cell.length_a   1.000
_cell.length_b   1.000
_cell.length_c   1.000
_cell.angle_alpha   90.00
_cell.angle_beta   90.00
_cell.angle_gamma   90.00
#
_symmetry.space_group_name_H-M   'P 1'
#
loop_
_entity.id
_entity.type
_entity.pdbx_description
1 polymer ?
#
loop_
_entity_poly.entity_id
_entity_poly.type
_entity_poly.pdbx_seq_one_letter_code
_entity_poly.pdbx_strand_id
1 'polypeptide(L)'
;MHPLTGAVDPDIELTDGTRLSEHFATGTGILLDLTDSAELRAIAARWPDRLTVVTAKAAQPRELSALLIRPDGIVAWAGDTAADGLPEALSRWFGTPLPAAG
;
A
#
# COMPACT_ATOMS: atom_id res chain seq x y z
N MET A 1 -9.79 -11.73 4.66
CA MET A 1 -9.72 -10.31 5.06
C MET A 1 -8.70 -10.22 6.17
N HIS A 2 -7.67 -9.38 6.01
CA HIS A 2 -6.61 -9.24 7.00
C HIS A 2 -7.09 -8.37 8.18
N PRO A 3 -6.66 -8.61 9.43
CA PRO A 3 -7.12 -7.86 10.61
C PRO A 3 -6.90 -6.35 10.57
N LEU A 4 -5.89 -5.88 9.83
CA LEU A 4 -5.63 -4.46 9.65
C LEU A 4 -6.61 -3.77 8.69
N THR A 5 -7.35 -4.50 7.86
CA THR A 5 -8.31 -3.87 6.93
C THR A 5 -9.40 -3.11 7.71
N GLY A 6 -9.51 -1.81 7.46
CA GLY A 6 -10.43 -0.90 8.14
C GLY A 6 -9.85 -0.26 9.41
N ALA A 7 -8.66 -0.65 9.85
CA ALA A 7 -7.97 0.01 10.96
C ALA A 7 -7.34 1.34 10.52
N VAL A 8 -7.03 2.19 11.50
CA VAL A 8 -6.12 3.32 11.32
C VAL A 8 -4.73 2.80 10.98
N ASP A 9 -4.00 3.53 10.15
CA ASP A 9 -2.60 3.26 9.83
C ASP A 9 -1.79 2.93 11.10
N PRO A 10 -1.15 1.74 11.18
CA PRO A 10 -0.30 1.37 12.31
C PRO A 10 0.97 2.21 12.44
N ASP A 11 1.26 3.13 11.52
CA ASP A 11 2.42 4.03 11.52
C ASP A 11 3.75 3.28 11.68
N ILE A 12 3.97 2.33 10.75
CA ILE A 12 5.11 1.41 10.79
C ILE A 12 6.43 2.19 10.66
N GLU A 13 7.35 1.96 11.60
CA GLU A 13 8.73 2.39 11.49
C GLU A 13 9.48 1.53 10.46
N LEU A 14 10.20 2.19 9.56
CA LEU A 14 10.94 1.61 8.46
C LEU A 14 12.44 1.56 8.76
N THR A 15 13.18 0.68 8.09
CA THR A 15 14.61 0.47 8.33
C THR A 15 15.49 1.68 8.01
N ASP A 16 14.98 2.65 7.25
CA ASP A 16 15.65 3.92 6.97
C ASP A 16 15.48 4.96 8.09
N GLY A 17 14.77 4.60 9.16
CA GLY A 17 14.51 5.47 10.32
C GLY A 17 13.28 6.36 10.15
N THR A 18 12.60 6.33 9.00
CA THR A 18 11.34 7.05 8.78
C THR A 18 10.15 6.22 9.27
N ARG A 19 9.02 6.88 9.50
CA ARG A 19 7.72 6.25 9.72
C ARG A 19 6.85 6.34 8.47
N LEU A 20 5.93 5.39 8.33
CA LEU A 20 5.00 5.36 7.21
C LEU A 20 4.20 6.65 7.04
N SER A 21 3.77 7.28 8.15
CA SER A 21 3.05 8.56 8.12
C SER A 21 3.83 9.69 7.43
N GLU A 22 5.17 9.64 7.44
CA GLU A 22 6.04 10.65 6.81
C GLU A 22 6.03 10.58 5.27
N HIS A 23 5.52 9.49 4.69
CA HIS A 23 5.44 9.29 3.25
C HIS A 23 4.11 9.75 2.64
N PHE A 24 3.18 10.25 3.46
CA PHE A 24 1.90 10.75 2.94
C PHE A 24 2.08 12.07 2.21
N ALA A 25 1.76 12.07 0.92
CA ALA A 25 1.52 13.29 0.17
C ALA A 25 0.03 13.70 0.26
N THR A 26 -0.24 15.00 0.16
CA THR A 26 -1.60 15.53 0.24
C THR A 26 -2.49 14.94 -0.86
N GLY A 27 -3.55 14.24 -0.46
CA GLY A 27 -4.59 13.76 -1.38
C GLY A 27 -4.29 12.44 -2.09
N THR A 28 -3.15 11.79 -1.84
CA THR A 28 -2.81 10.47 -2.40
C THR A 28 -2.84 9.39 -1.33
N GLY A 29 -3.23 8.17 -1.70
CA GLY A 29 -3.04 7.01 -0.84
C GLY A 29 -1.62 6.46 -0.93
N ILE A 30 -1.30 5.52 -0.05
CA ILE A 30 -0.01 4.82 -0.05
C ILE A 30 -0.23 3.33 -0.28
N LEU A 31 0.61 2.73 -1.13
CA LEU A 31 0.88 1.30 -1.11
C LEU A 31 2.28 1.09 -0.50
N LEU A 32 2.34 0.63 0.74
CA LEU A 32 3.58 0.20 1.38
C LEU A 32 3.86 -1.25 0.97
N ASP A 33 5.00 -1.48 0.33
CA ASP A 33 5.52 -2.78 -0.04
C ASP A 33 6.74 -3.11 0.83
N LEU A 34 6.57 -4.07 1.74
CA LEU A 34 7.60 -4.52 2.68
C LEU A 34 8.56 -5.56 2.08
N THR A 35 8.29 -5.98 0.84
CA THR A 35 8.92 -7.15 0.19
C THR A 35 9.66 -6.83 -1.10
N ASP A 36 9.60 -5.59 -1.60
CA ASP A 36 10.14 -5.20 -2.91
C ASP A 36 9.54 -6.05 -4.06
N SER A 37 8.23 -6.28 -3.99
CA SER A 37 7.47 -7.06 -4.96
C SER A 37 7.28 -6.31 -6.28
N ALA A 38 7.79 -6.90 -7.37
CA ALA A 38 7.54 -6.40 -8.72
C ALA A 38 6.05 -6.48 -9.11
N GLU A 39 5.33 -7.49 -8.62
CA GLU A 39 3.90 -7.67 -8.87
C GLU A 39 3.07 -6.53 -8.27
N LEU A 40 3.33 -6.19 -7.00
CA LEU A 40 2.63 -5.08 -6.32
C LEU A 40 2.84 -3.76 -7.07
N ARG A 41 4.09 -3.47 -7.48
CA ARG A 41 4.43 -2.29 -8.28
C ARG A 41 3.72 -2.28 -9.64
N ALA A 42 3.66 -3.41 -10.33
CA ALA A 42 3.00 -3.51 -11.63
C ALA A 42 1.49 -3.26 -11.52
N ILE A 43 0.84 -3.78 -10.48
CA ILE A 43 -0.59 -3.52 -10.21
C ILE A 43 -0.80 -2.03 -9.89
N ALA A 44 0.01 -1.48 -8.98
CA ALA A 44 -0.08 -0.10 -8.52
C ALA A 44 0.17 0.96 -9.61
N ALA A 45 1.04 0.65 -10.58
CA ALA A 45 1.39 1.55 -11.68
C ALA A 45 0.19 2.03 -12.52
N ARG A 46 -0.98 1.39 -12.37
CA ARG A 46 -2.24 1.78 -13.04
C ARG A 46 -2.99 2.91 -12.31
N TRP A 47 -2.49 3.42 -11.19
CA TRP A 47 -3.03 4.55 -10.40
C TRP A 47 -1.99 5.64 -10.06
N PRO A 48 -1.19 6.13 -11.03
CA PRO A 48 -0.02 6.97 -10.76
C PRO A 48 -0.33 8.30 -10.06
N ASP A 49 -1.50 8.89 -10.31
CA ASP A 49 -1.89 10.19 -9.72
C ASP A 49 -2.60 10.07 -8.37
N ARG A 50 -2.93 8.85 -7.93
CA ARG A 50 -3.78 8.59 -6.75
C ARG A 50 -3.07 7.78 -5.68
N LEU A 51 -1.97 7.14 -6.04
CA LEU A 51 -1.28 6.17 -5.21
C LEU A 51 0.23 6.40 -5.27
N THR A 52 0.83 6.62 -4.11
CA THR A 52 2.28 6.62 -3.93
C THR A 52 2.71 5.22 -3.50
N VAL A 53 3.70 4.63 -4.17
CA VAL A 53 4.27 3.35 -3.76
C VAL A 53 5.52 3.61 -2.93
N VAL A 54 5.53 3.08 -1.71
CA VAL A 54 6.67 3.13 -0.78
C VAL A 54 7.22 1.71 -0.66
N THR A 55 8.44 1.50 -1.13
CA THR A 55 9.14 0.21 -0.99
C THR A 55 10.21 0.35 0.08
N ALA A 56 10.02 -0.30 1.22
CA ALA A 56 10.93 -0.21 2.36
C ALA A 56 10.76 -1.44 3.26
N LYS A 57 11.75 -1.76 4.10
CA LYS A 57 11.60 -2.83 5.09
C LYS A 57 11.07 -2.26 6.40
N ALA A 58 10.29 -3.05 7.14
CA ALA A 58 9.91 -2.69 8.50
C ALA A 58 11.13 -2.80 9.44
N ALA A 59 11.28 -1.85 10.37
CA ALA A 59 12.35 -1.87 11.37
C ALA A 59 12.23 -3.05 12.35
N GLN A 60 11.01 -3.55 12.56
CA GLN A 60 10.72 -4.73 13.37
C GLN A 60 10.14 -5.86 12.50
N PRO A 61 10.44 -7.14 12.79
CA PRO A 61 9.87 -8.28 12.06
C PRO A 61 8.33 -8.26 12.10
N ARG A 62 7.70 -8.50 10.94
CA ARG A 62 6.25 -8.56 10.76
C ARG A 62 5.91 -9.65 9.75
N GLU A 63 4.77 -10.31 9.93
CA GLU A 63 4.22 -11.27 8.95
C GLU A 63 3.52 -10.58 7.77
N LEU A 64 3.44 -9.26 7.81
CA LEU A 64 2.80 -8.40 6.83
C LEU A 64 3.74 -8.15 5.65
N SER A 65 3.25 -8.39 4.43
CA SER A 65 3.99 -8.09 3.19
C SER A 65 3.66 -6.73 2.60
N ALA A 66 2.42 -6.26 2.70
CA ALA A 66 2.03 -4.96 2.14
C ALA A 66 0.77 -4.35 2.79
N LEU A 67 0.66 -3.02 2.68
CA LEU A 67 -0.50 -2.22 3.11
C LEU A 67 -0.93 -1.26 2.02
N LEU A 68 -2.23 -1.22 1.74
CA LEU A 68 -2.86 -0.14 0.99
C LEU A 68 -3.59 0.77 1.97
N ILE A 69 -3.21 2.04 2.01
CA ILE A 69 -3.75 3.03 2.94
C ILE A 69 -4.36 4.18 2.15
N ARG A 70 -5.57 4.57 2.54
CA ARG A 70 -6.33 5.65 1.94
C ARG A 70 -5.74 7.00 2.34
N PRO A 71 -6.03 8.09 1.60
CA PRO A 71 -5.57 9.44 1.95
C PRO A 71 -6.02 9.92 3.35
N ASP A 72 -7.05 9.30 3.94
CA ASP A 72 -7.54 9.59 5.28
C ASP A 72 -6.85 8.76 6.38
N GLY A 73 -5.80 7.99 6.04
CA GLY A 73 -5.04 7.18 6.98
C GLY A 73 -5.71 5.86 7.36
N ILE A 74 -6.77 5.44 6.67
CA ILE A 74 -7.44 4.14 6.91
C ILE A 74 -6.89 3.07 5.98
N VAL A 75 -6.54 1.92 6.54
CA VAL A 75 -6.08 0.76 5.77
C VAL A 75 -7.22 0.20 4.92
N ALA A 76 -7.09 0.31 3.61
CA ALA A 76 -8.02 -0.22 2.61
C ALA A 76 -7.82 -1.71 2.32
N TRP A 77 -6.57 -2.19 2.44
CA TRP A 77 -6.20 -3.59 2.24
C TRP A 77 -4.85 -3.88 2.92
N ALA A 78 -4.64 -5.14 3.29
CA ALA A 78 -3.40 -5.63 3.87
C ALA A 78 -3.21 -7.10 3.44
N GLY A 79 -1.97 -7.51 3.18
CA GLY A 79 -1.67 -8.87 2.71
C GLY A 79 -0.34 -9.40 3.24
N ASP A 80 -0.31 -10.70 3.51
CA ASP A 80 0.82 -11.36 4.18
C ASP A 80 1.80 -12.03 3.20
N THR A 81 1.36 -12.43 2.01
CA THR A 81 2.22 -13.17 1.06
C THR A 81 1.86 -12.99 -0.43
N ALA A 82 0.64 -12.57 -0.77
CA ALA A 82 0.17 -12.41 -2.15
C ALA A 82 -0.54 -11.07 -2.36
N ALA A 83 -0.61 -10.63 -3.62
CA ALA A 83 -1.37 -9.45 -4.05
C ALA A 83 -2.89 -9.73 -4.16
N ASP A 84 -3.37 -10.87 -3.65
CA ASP A 84 -4.78 -11.26 -3.72
C ASP A 84 -5.69 -10.21 -3.09
N GLY A 85 -6.68 -9.75 -3.86
CA GLY A 85 -7.61 -8.72 -3.42
C GLY A 85 -7.07 -7.29 -3.54
N LEU A 86 -5.79 -7.08 -3.86
CA LEU A 86 -5.24 -5.73 -4.05
C LEU A 86 -5.88 -5.03 -5.26
N PRO A 87 -6.02 -5.65 -6.46
CA PRO A 87 -6.69 -4.99 -7.59
C PRO A 87 -8.13 -4.57 -7.29
N GLU A 88 -8.88 -5.40 -6.56
CA GLU A 88 -10.24 -5.12 -6.12
C GLU A 88 -10.28 -3.97 -5.10
N ALA A 89 -9.36 -3.96 -4.15
CA ALA A 89 -9.24 -2.88 -3.16
C ALA A 89 -8.86 -1.55 -3.83
N LEU A 90 -7.88 -1.56 -4.75
CA LEU A 90 -7.51 -0.39 -5.54
C LEU A 90 -8.69 0.13 -6.35
N SER A 91 -9.41 -0.76 -7.05
CA SER A 91 -10.58 -0.37 -7.83
C SER A 91 -11.70 0.21 -6.97
N ARG A 92 -11.91 -0.36 -5.77
CA ARG A 92 -12.94 0.08 -4.82
C ARG A 92 -12.64 1.46 -4.23
N TRP A 93 -11.39 1.71 -3.86
CA TRP A 93 -11.02 2.90 -3.08
C TRP A 93 -10.38 4.01 -3.91
N PHE A 94 -9.74 3.67 -5.02
CA PHE A 94 -9.03 4.59 -5.91
C PHE A 94 -9.63 4.63 -7.32
N GLY A 95 -10.75 3.94 -7.55
CA GLY A 95 -11.50 3.97 -8.80
C GLY A 95 -10.88 3.13 -9.92
N THR A 96 -11.42 3.24 -11.13
CA THR A 96 -11.01 2.44 -12.28
C THR A 96 -9.51 2.61 -12.60
N PRO A 97 -8.76 1.52 -12.82
CA PRO A 97 -7.36 1.61 -13.24
C PRO A 97 -7.22 2.23 -14.62
N LEU A 98 -6.08 2.86 -14.87
CA LEU A 98 -5.64 3.14 -16.23
C LEU A 98 -5.44 1.83 -17.03
N PRO A 99 -5.54 1.88 -18.37
CA PRO A 99 -5.15 0.75 -19.21
C PRO A 99 -3.71 0.33 -18.89
N ALA A 100 -3.43 -0.98 -18.98
CA ALA A 100 -2.04 -1.42 -18.93
C ALA A 100 -1.27 -0.78 -20.11
N ALA A 101 -0.06 -0.29 -19.85
CA ALA A 101 0.84 0.09 -20.93
C ALA A 101 1.14 -1.17 -21.77
N GLY A 102 0.83 -1.11 -23.06
CA GLY A 102 1.06 -2.20 -24.01
C GLY A 102 2.50 -2.34 -24.45
#